data_AF-A0A1S2UT36-F1
#
_entry.id   AF-A0A1S2UT36-F1
#
_cell.length_a   1.000
_cell.length_b   1.000
_cell.length_c   1.000
_cell.angle_alpha   90.00
_cell.angle_beta   90.00
_cell.angle_gamma   90.00
#
_symmetry.space_group_name_H-M   'P 1'
#
loop_
_entity.id
_entity.type
_entity.pdbx_description
1 polymer ?
#
loop_
_entity_poly.entity_id
_entity_poly.type
_entity_poly.pdbx_seq_one_letter_code
_entity_poly.pdbx_strand_id
1 'polypeptide(L)'
;MLVRLNVHFSHASNRCQSGMTLIEVLVAALILMVGLLGAAVIQLNALKYTDSSRMISQASFIAYDMLDRVRANSGVDYSWGQTERAPPSTPDASVRDLDLHDFEANIIGFAGEGAKGSVVVSGSEVTVSISWEDVRGAKAGEARETFTLTSRISSDPGMVQ
;
A
#
# COMPACT_ATOMS: atom_id res chain seq x y z
N MET A 1 10.07 75.94 44.97
CA MET A 1 8.77 75.28 45.12
C MET A 1 8.94 73.82 44.66
N LEU A 2 9.01 72.87 45.61
CA LEU A 2 9.31 71.45 45.34
C LEU A 2 8.06 70.75 44.76
N VAL A 3 8.15 70.25 43.52
CA VAL A 3 7.13 69.35 42.95
C VAL A 3 7.58 67.91 43.21
N ARG A 4 6.80 67.17 44.01
CA ARG A 4 7.00 65.74 44.26
C ARG A 4 6.42 64.93 43.10
N LEU A 5 7.23 64.06 42.48
CA LEU A 5 6.77 63.08 41.50
C LEU A 5 6.16 61.88 42.26
N ASN A 6 4.87 61.62 42.08
CA ASN A 6 4.17 60.51 42.71
C ASN A 6 4.28 59.27 41.81
N VAL A 7 5.22 58.37 42.10
CA VAL A 7 5.37 57.10 41.38
C VAL A 7 4.36 56.10 41.93
N HIS A 8 3.26 55.86 41.19
CA HIS A 8 2.35 54.75 41.49
C HIS A 8 3.00 53.43 41.05
N PHE A 9 3.49 52.64 42.01
CA PHE A 9 3.86 51.25 41.77
C PHE A 9 2.59 50.44 41.50
N SER A 10 2.44 49.91 40.29
CA SER A 10 1.45 48.86 40.01
C SER A 10 1.85 47.61 40.80
N HIS A 11 1.03 47.20 41.77
CA HIS A 11 1.18 45.91 42.45
C HIS A 11 0.97 44.79 41.43
N ALA A 12 2.05 44.12 41.04
CA ALA A 12 1.97 42.82 40.42
C ALA A 12 1.28 41.88 41.41
N SER A 13 0.05 41.47 41.10
CA SER A 13 -0.66 40.45 41.87
C SER A 13 0.14 39.16 41.80
N ASN A 14 0.86 38.82 42.87
CA ASN A 14 1.42 37.48 43.06
C ASN A 14 0.25 36.51 43.13
N ARG A 15 -0.02 35.82 42.02
CA ARG A 15 -0.96 34.71 42.01
C ARG A 15 -0.39 33.64 42.92
N CYS A 16 -1.05 33.43 44.06
CA CYS A 16 -0.69 32.38 45.00
C CYS A 16 -0.77 31.04 44.25
N GLN A 17 0.36 30.34 44.14
CA GLN A 17 0.42 29.02 43.53
C GLN A 17 -0.29 28.04 44.48
N SER A 18 -1.54 27.70 44.17
CA SER A 18 -2.25 26.62 44.85
C SER A 18 -1.57 25.30 44.47
N GLY A 19 -1.16 24.51 45.47
CA GLY A 19 -0.53 23.21 45.24
C GLY A 19 -1.50 22.23 44.58
N MET A 20 -0.99 21.33 43.74
CA MET A 20 -1.80 20.27 43.12
C MET A 20 -2.27 19.26 44.17
N THR A 21 -3.53 18.86 44.08
CA THR A 21 -4.08 17.81 44.95
C THR A 21 -3.68 16.42 44.44
N LEU A 22 -3.59 15.41 45.32
CA LEU A 22 -3.26 14.04 44.92
C LEU A 22 -4.29 13.45 43.93
N ILE A 23 -5.57 13.78 44.11
CA ILE A 23 -6.64 13.35 43.22
C ILE A 23 -6.50 13.95 41.81
N GLU A 24 -6.01 15.18 41.70
CA GLU A 24 -5.79 15.85 40.41
C GLU A 24 -4.69 15.17 39.59
N VAL A 25 -3.59 14.78 40.24
CA VAL A 25 -2.52 14.02 39.59
C VAL A 25 -3.00 12.64 39.15
N LEU A 26 -3.82 11.96 39.95
CA LEU A 26 -4.39 10.66 39.59
C LEU A 26 -5.35 10.75 38.40
N VAL A 27 -6.19 11.78 38.35
CA VAL A 27 -7.10 12.01 37.22
C VAL A 27 -6.31 12.37 35.95
N ALA A 28 -5.29 13.22 36.07
CA ALA A 28 -4.41 13.55 34.95
C ALA A 28 -3.68 12.31 34.40
N ALA A 29 -3.14 11.46 35.29
CA ALA A 29 -2.51 10.20 34.90
C ALA A 29 -3.50 9.25 34.23
N LEU A 30 -4.74 9.15 34.73
CA LEU A 30 -5.79 8.33 34.12
C LEU A 30 -6.11 8.78 32.69
N ILE A 31 -6.33 10.08 32.49
CA ILE A 31 -6.62 10.64 31.15
C ILE A 31 -5.44 10.40 30.21
N LEU A 32 -4.20 10.60 30.69
CA LEU A 32 -2.99 10.36 29.91
C LEU A 32 -2.86 8.89 29.49
N MET A 33 -3.10 7.95 30.41
CA MET A 33 -3.04 6.52 30.11
C MET A 33 -4.07 6.14 29.04
N VAL A 34 -5.32 6.61 29.16
CA VAL A 34 -6.36 6.38 28.14
C VAL A 34 -5.97 7.00 26.80
N GLY A 35 -5.43 8.21 26.81
CA GLY A 35 -4.97 8.90 25.60
C GLY A 35 -3.84 8.16 24.87
N LEU A 36 -2.84 7.65 25.60
CA LEU A 36 -1.74 6.88 25.02
C LEU A 36 -2.20 5.54 24.45
N LEU A 37 -3.12 4.85 25.13
CA LEU A 37 -3.72 3.62 24.60
C LEU A 37 -4.49 3.87 23.30
N GLY A 38 -5.28 4.96 23.24
CA GLY A 38 -5.96 5.38 22.01
C GLY A 38 -4.99 5.68 20.87
N ALA A 39 -3.92 6.43 21.16
CA ALA A 39 -2.89 6.75 20.17
C ALA A 39 -2.15 5.50 19.65
N ALA A 40 -1.86 4.52 20.51
CA ALA A 40 -1.22 3.27 20.11
C ALA A 40 -2.08 2.47 19.13
N VAL A 41 -3.39 2.36 19.37
CA VAL A 41 -4.31 1.67 18.46
C VAL A 41 -4.35 2.35 17.08
N ILE A 42 -4.39 3.69 17.06
CA ILE A 42 -4.35 4.46 15.81
C ILE A 42 -3.03 4.22 15.06
N GLN A 43 -1.90 4.22 15.77
CA GLN A 43 -0.58 3.96 15.17
C GLN A 43 -0.48 2.56 14.57
N LEU A 44 -0.99 1.54 15.27
CA LEU A 44 -1.03 0.18 14.76
C LEU A 44 -1.85 0.10 13.47
N ASN A 45 -3.03 0.72 13.44
CA ASN A 45 -3.85 0.75 12.23
C ASN A 45 -3.16 1.50 11.09
N ALA A 46 -2.53 2.65 11.37
CA ALA A 46 -1.77 3.40 10.37
C ALA A 46 -0.64 2.58 9.74
N LEU A 47 0.06 1.77 10.55
CA LEU A 47 1.09 0.85 10.05
C LEU A 47 0.49 -0.21 9.11
N LYS A 48 -0.64 -0.83 9.49
CA LYS A 48 -1.33 -1.81 8.63
C LYS A 48 -1.73 -1.22 7.28
N TYR A 49 -2.30 -0.01 7.26
CA TYR A 49 -2.67 0.67 6.01
C TYR A 49 -1.46 1.05 5.16
N THR A 50 -0.36 1.48 5.79
CA THR A 50 0.88 1.82 5.07
C THR A 50 1.46 0.60 4.36
N ASP A 51 1.50 -0.54 5.05
CA ASP A 51 1.99 -1.80 4.48
C ASP A 51 1.10 -2.27 3.31
N SER A 52 -0.23 -2.26 3.47
CA SER A 52 -1.17 -2.63 2.40
C SER A 52 -1.01 -1.69 1.18
N SER A 53 -0.93 -0.37 1.41
CA SER A 53 -0.70 0.60 0.33
C SER A 53 0.61 0.35 -0.41
N ARG A 54 1.67 -0.07 0.28
CA ARG A 54 2.95 -0.44 -0.35
C ARG A 54 2.80 -1.68 -1.23
N MET A 55 2.10 -2.72 -0.76
CA MET A 55 1.86 -3.94 -1.54
C MET A 55 1.04 -3.65 -2.80
N ILE A 56 -0.06 -2.90 -2.67
CA ILE A 56 -0.88 -2.48 -3.82
C ILE A 56 -0.06 -1.65 -4.81
N SER A 57 0.80 -0.75 -4.33
CA SER A 57 1.67 0.05 -5.20
C SER A 57 2.62 -0.84 -5.99
N GLN A 58 3.27 -1.82 -5.34
CA GLN A 58 4.16 -2.77 -6.01
C GLN A 58 3.42 -3.63 -7.03
N ALA A 59 2.25 -4.18 -6.67
CA ALA A 59 1.41 -4.93 -7.59
C ALA A 59 0.99 -4.07 -8.79
N SER A 60 0.66 -2.79 -8.57
CA SER A 60 0.32 -1.86 -9.65
C SER A 60 1.49 -1.68 -10.62
N PHE A 61 2.71 -1.43 -10.11
CA PHE A 61 3.89 -1.30 -10.95
C PHE A 61 4.15 -2.53 -11.81
N ILE A 62 4.06 -3.73 -11.22
CA ILE A 62 4.27 -5.00 -11.93
C ILE A 62 3.17 -5.22 -12.98
N ALA A 63 1.91 -4.90 -12.65
CA ALA A 63 0.80 -5.06 -13.59
C ALA A 63 0.88 -4.08 -14.77
N TYR A 64 1.30 -2.83 -14.55
CA TYR A 64 1.54 -1.87 -15.61
C TYR A 64 2.70 -2.31 -16.52
N ASP A 65 3.82 -2.78 -15.94
CA ASP A 65 4.95 -3.32 -16.71
C ASP A 65 4.48 -4.47 -17.62
N MET A 66 3.68 -5.40 -17.08
CA MET A 66 3.14 -6.50 -17.87
C MET A 66 2.24 -6.01 -18.99
N LEU A 67 1.32 -5.09 -18.72
CA LEU A 67 0.43 -4.52 -19.75
C LEU A 67 1.21 -3.80 -20.86
N ASP A 68 2.26 -3.07 -20.50
CA ASP A 68 3.09 -2.38 -21.48
C ASP A 68 3.86 -3.38 -22.35
N ARG A 69 4.33 -4.50 -21.80
CA ARG A 69 4.92 -5.61 -22.58
C ARG A 69 3.91 -6.24 -23.54
N VAL A 70 2.69 -6.52 -23.09
CA VAL A 70 1.61 -7.04 -23.97
C VAL A 70 1.30 -6.05 -25.09
N ARG A 71 1.30 -4.74 -24.80
CA ARG A 71 1.09 -3.69 -25.80
C ARG A 71 2.24 -3.59 -26.79
N ALA A 72 3.48 -3.69 -26.32
CA ALA A 72 4.67 -3.63 -27.16
C ALA A 72 4.76 -4.83 -28.11
N ASN A 73 4.27 -5.99 -27.67
CA ASN A 73 4.23 -7.23 -28.45
C ASN A 73 2.79 -7.57 -28.89
N SER A 74 2.12 -6.56 -29.48
CA SER A 74 0.75 -6.70 -29.97
C SER A 74 0.65 -7.79 -31.05
N GLY A 75 -0.29 -8.72 -30.89
CA GLY A 75 -0.50 -9.85 -31.82
C GLY A 75 -0.06 -11.20 -31.28
N VAL A 76 0.63 -11.22 -30.13
CA VAL A 76 0.93 -12.44 -29.38
C VAL A 76 -0.13 -12.68 -28.31
N ASP A 77 -0.57 -13.91 -28.14
CA ASP A 77 -1.52 -14.28 -27.09
C ASP A 77 -0.81 -14.42 -25.74
N TYR A 78 -0.98 -13.44 -24.86
CA TYR A 78 -0.42 -13.45 -23.50
C TYR A 78 -1.31 -14.13 -22.46
N SER A 79 -2.38 -14.82 -22.85
CA SER A 79 -3.26 -15.54 -21.91
C SER A 79 -2.44 -16.51 -21.04
N TRP A 80 -2.54 -16.35 -19.72
CA TRP A 80 -1.81 -17.13 -18.72
C TRP A 80 -2.58 -17.18 -17.40
N GLY A 81 -2.81 -18.38 -16.87
CA GLY A 81 -3.70 -18.63 -15.73
C GLY A 81 -3.01 -18.65 -14.36
N GLN A 82 -3.77 -18.41 -13.27
CA GLN A 82 -3.23 -18.42 -11.89
C GLN A 82 -2.70 -19.79 -11.42
N THR A 83 -3.16 -20.88 -12.03
CA THR A 83 -2.73 -22.25 -11.73
C THR A 83 -1.59 -22.72 -12.61
N GLU A 84 -1.23 -21.94 -13.62
CA GLU A 84 -0.14 -22.25 -14.53
C GLU A 84 1.18 -21.80 -13.89
N ARG A 85 2.25 -22.53 -14.19
CA ARG A 85 3.60 -22.11 -13.83
C ARG A 85 4.14 -21.24 -14.96
N ALA A 86 4.95 -20.24 -14.66
CA ALA A 86 5.55 -19.45 -15.73
C ALA A 86 6.45 -20.34 -16.60
N PRO A 87 6.53 -20.02 -17.90
CA PRO A 87 7.49 -20.64 -18.78
C PRO A 87 8.92 -20.55 -18.23
N PRO A 88 9.78 -21.53 -18.53
CA PRO A 88 11.17 -21.49 -18.10
C PRO A 88 11.96 -20.44 -18.89
N SER A 89 12.82 -19.70 -18.19
CA SER A 89 13.82 -18.83 -18.83
C SER A 89 14.95 -19.66 -19.44
N THR A 90 14.84 -19.96 -20.73
CA THR A 90 15.86 -20.65 -21.52
C THR A 90 16.43 -19.74 -22.61
N PRO A 91 17.64 -19.99 -23.14
CA PRO A 91 18.22 -19.17 -24.22
C PRO A 91 17.34 -19.07 -25.47
N ASP A 92 16.53 -20.09 -25.75
CA ASP A 92 15.62 -20.15 -26.91
C ASP A 92 14.17 -19.77 -26.55
N ALA A 93 13.93 -19.23 -25.35
CA ALA A 93 12.58 -18.84 -24.92
C ALA A 93 12.04 -17.71 -25.79
N SER A 94 10.73 -17.75 -26.07
CA SER A 94 10.07 -16.64 -26.75
C SER A 94 10.06 -15.40 -25.86
N VAL A 95 9.94 -14.21 -26.45
CA VAL A 95 9.82 -12.94 -25.71
C VAL A 95 8.66 -13.03 -24.70
N ARG A 96 7.52 -13.59 -25.11
CA ARG A 96 6.37 -13.84 -24.24
C ARG A 96 6.72 -14.71 -23.03
N ASP A 97 7.49 -15.77 -23.25
CA ASP A 97 7.85 -16.71 -22.18
C ASP A 97 8.78 -16.07 -21.15
N LEU A 98 9.73 -15.26 -21.61
CA LEU A 98 10.59 -14.45 -20.74
C LEU A 98 9.78 -13.39 -19.98
N ASP A 99 8.85 -12.70 -20.64
CA ASP A 99 7.97 -11.72 -19.99
C ASP A 99 7.13 -12.35 -18.87
N LEU A 100 6.50 -13.51 -19.14
CA LEU A 100 5.70 -14.22 -18.14
C LEU A 100 6.56 -14.78 -17.00
N HIS A 101 7.79 -15.20 -17.29
CA HIS A 101 8.75 -15.61 -16.28
C HIS A 101 9.15 -14.46 -15.37
N ASP A 102 9.54 -13.32 -15.94
CA ASP A 102 9.88 -12.12 -15.19
C ASP A 102 8.67 -11.63 -14.36
N PHE A 103 7.47 -11.68 -14.93
CA PHE A 103 6.24 -11.32 -14.25
C PHE A 103 5.99 -12.20 -13.01
N GLU A 104 6.05 -13.53 -13.15
CA GLU A 104 5.89 -14.43 -12.00
C GLU A 104 7.02 -14.25 -10.98
N ALA A 105 8.27 -14.14 -11.43
CA ALA A 105 9.43 -13.94 -10.56
C ALA A 105 9.32 -12.63 -9.74
N ASN A 106 8.88 -11.54 -10.36
CA ASN A 106 8.65 -10.27 -9.69
C ASN A 106 7.52 -10.37 -8.66
N ILE A 107 6.42 -11.05 -8.98
CA ILE A 107 5.30 -11.28 -8.06
C ILE A 107 5.76 -12.07 -6.83
N ILE A 108 6.46 -13.19 -7.04
CA ILE A 108 6.99 -14.01 -5.95
C ILE A 108 8.01 -13.22 -5.13
N GLY A 109 8.85 -12.42 -5.78
CA GLY A 109 9.89 -11.63 -5.12
C GLY A 109 9.33 -10.61 -4.11
N PHE A 110 8.17 -10.01 -4.37
CA PHE A 110 7.59 -9.02 -3.45
C PHE A 110 6.54 -9.58 -2.49
N ALA A 111 5.76 -10.58 -2.93
CA ALA A 111 4.60 -11.09 -2.20
C ALA A 111 4.76 -12.54 -1.67
N GLY A 112 5.85 -13.22 -1.99
CA GLY A 112 6.17 -14.58 -1.54
C GLY A 112 5.62 -15.69 -2.46
N GLU A 113 5.97 -16.95 -2.14
CA GLU A 113 5.70 -18.11 -2.99
C GLU A 113 4.21 -18.44 -3.18
N GLY A 114 3.35 -17.99 -2.26
CA GLY A 114 1.89 -18.13 -2.35
C GLY A 114 1.23 -17.14 -3.32
N ALA A 115 1.95 -16.13 -3.77
CA ALA A 115 1.41 -15.12 -4.69
C ALA A 115 1.26 -15.69 -6.10
N LYS A 116 0.20 -15.25 -6.80
CA LYS A 116 -0.17 -15.72 -8.14
C LYS A 116 -0.52 -14.56 -9.04
N GLY A 117 0.01 -14.59 -10.26
CA GLY A 117 -0.35 -13.69 -11.36
C GLY A 117 -1.28 -14.39 -12.36
N SER A 118 -1.99 -13.61 -13.16
CA SER A 118 -2.70 -14.10 -14.34
C SER A 118 -2.91 -12.96 -15.34
N VAL A 119 -2.96 -13.32 -16.61
CA VAL A 119 -3.23 -12.43 -17.72
C VAL A 119 -4.37 -13.04 -18.53
N VAL A 120 -5.46 -12.31 -18.68
CA VAL A 120 -6.62 -12.73 -19.47
C VAL A 120 -6.77 -11.78 -20.63
N VAL A 121 -6.77 -12.33 -21.85
CA VAL A 121 -6.96 -11.56 -23.08
C VAL A 121 -8.36 -11.83 -23.63
N SER A 122 -9.15 -10.78 -23.82
CA SER A 122 -10.53 -10.84 -24.33
C SER A 122 -10.69 -9.83 -25.47
N GLY A 123 -10.41 -10.27 -26.70
CA GLY A 123 -10.41 -9.40 -27.87
C GLY A 123 -9.35 -8.30 -27.76
N SER A 124 -9.79 -7.04 -27.67
CA SER A 124 -8.91 -5.88 -27.50
C SER A 124 -8.66 -5.50 -26.03
N GLU A 125 -9.16 -6.27 -25.08
CA GLU A 125 -9.03 -5.99 -23.65
C GLU A 125 -8.11 -7.00 -22.97
N VAL A 126 -7.17 -6.51 -22.17
CA VAL A 126 -6.22 -7.32 -21.40
C VAL A 126 -6.41 -7.01 -19.93
N THR A 127 -6.65 -8.05 -19.15
CA THR A 127 -6.81 -7.99 -17.70
C THR A 127 -5.66 -8.71 -17.03
N VAL A 128 -4.85 -7.96 -16.30
CA VAL A 128 -3.77 -8.49 -15.45
C VAL A 128 -4.29 -8.55 -14.03
N SER A 129 -4.18 -9.70 -13.39
CA SER A 129 -4.54 -9.88 -11.97
C SER A 129 -3.37 -10.45 -11.18
N ILE A 130 -3.09 -9.85 -10.04
CA ILE A 130 -2.05 -10.27 -9.09
C ILE A 130 -2.73 -10.50 -7.75
N SER A 131 -2.48 -11.65 -7.15
CA SER A 131 -3.12 -12.07 -5.91
C SER A 131 -2.07 -12.58 -4.93
N TRP A 132 -2.23 -12.23 -3.66
CA TRP A 132 -1.30 -12.62 -2.60
C TRP A 132 -2.04 -12.88 -1.30
N GLU A 133 -1.40 -13.60 -0.39
CA GLU A 133 -1.92 -13.81 0.95
C GLU A 133 -1.64 -12.57 1.81
N ASP A 134 -2.71 -11.96 2.34
CA ASP A 134 -2.64 -10.92 3.37
C ASP A 134 -2.83 -11.54 4.76
N VAL A 135 -1.81 -12.22 5.26
CA VAL A 135 -1.79 -12.83 6.61
C VAL A 135 -1.96 -11.82 7.77
N ARG A 136 -1.98 -10.51 7.47
CA ARG A 136 -2.10 -9.43 8.47
C ARG A 136 -3.53 -8.90 8.60
N GLY A 137 -4.37 -9.15 7.59
CA GLY A 137 -5.74 -8.63 7.47
C GLY A 137 -6.85 -9.56 7.98
N ALA A 138 -6.76 -10.88 7.77
CA ALA A 138 -7.88 -11.79 8.03
C ALA A 138 -7.53 -12.99 8.92
N LYS A 139 -8.58 -13.61 9.49
CA LYS A 139 -8.48 -14.91 10.17
C LYS A 139 -7.98 -15.96 9.16
N ALA A 140 -7.18 -16.92 9.64
CA ALA A 140 -6.58 -17.97 8.82
C ALA A 140 -7.61 -18.63 7.89
N GLY A 141 -7.47 -18.43 6.57
CA GLY A 141 -8.29 -19.07 5.53
C GLY A 141 -8.88 -18.15 4.45
N GLU A 142 -9.10 -16.85 4.72
CA GLU A 142 -9.74 -15.91 3.76
C GLU A 142 -8.88 -14.69 3.39
N ALA A 143 -7.63 -14.67 3.85
CA ALA A 143 -6.76 -13.51 3.74
C ALA A 143 -6.08 -13.46 2.36
N ARG A 144 -6.83 -13.31 1.27
CA ARG A 144 -6.25 -13.15 -0.08
C ARG A 144 -6.68 -11.83 -0.67
N GLU A 145 -5.71 -10.97 -0.92
CA GLU A 145 -5.94 -9.70 -1.60
C GLU A 145 -5.62 -9.87 -3.08
N THR A 146 -6.40 -9.22 -3.95
CA THR A 146 -6.21 -9.28 -5.40
C THR A 146 -6.25 -7.88 -5.97
N PHE A 147 -5.20 -7.53 -6.69
CA PHE A 147 -5.12 -6.35 -7.52
C PHE A 147 -5.42 -6.74 -8.96
N THR A 148 -6.36 -6.05 -9.59
CA THR A 148 -6.73 -6.28 -10.99
C THR A 148 -6.62 -4.97 -11.76
N LEU A 149 -5.96 -5.04 -12.91
CA LEU A 149 -5.78 -3.92 -13.82
C LEU A 149 -6.21 -4.35 -15.22
N THR A 150 -7.15 -3.61 -15.80
CA THR A 150 -7.67 -3.86 -17.14
C THR A 150 -7.29 -2.72 -18.06
N SER A 151 -6.79 -3.05 -19.25
CA SER A 151 -6.47 -2.07 -20.27
C SER A 151 -6.96 -2.51 -21.64
N ARG A 152 -7.45 -1.55 -22.42
CA ARG A 152 -7.76 -1.76 -23.83
C ARG A 152 -6.49 -1.54 -24.65
N ILE A 153 -6.11 -2.55 -25.43
CA ILE A 153 -5.05 -2.48 -26.42
C ILE A 153 -5.71 -2.32 -27.79
N SER A 154 -5.29 -1.33 -28.57
CA SER A 154 -5.79 -1.18 -29.94
C SER A 154 -5.29 -2.35 -30.76
N SER A 155 -6.18 -3.27 -31.14
CA SER A 155 -5.91 -4.25 -32.19
C SER A 155 -6.09 -3.53 -33.52
N ASP A 156 -5.00 -3.16 -34.19
CA ASP A 156 -5.09 -2.67 -35.58
C ASP A 156 -5.47 -3.87 -36.48
N PRO A 157 -6.64 -3.85 -37.14
CA PRO A 157 -7.02 -4.90 -38.06
C PRO A 157 -6.39 -4.61 -39.44
N GLY A 158 -5.11 -4.92 -39.61
CA GLY A 158 -4.42 -4.89 -40.90
C GLY A 158 -2.94 -5.23 -40.69
N MET A 159 -2.35 -6.27 -41.27
CA MET A 159 -2.45 -6.73 -42.64
C MET A 159 -2.36 -8.26 -42.67
N VAL A 160 -3.36 -8.92 -43.23
CA VAL A 160 -3.12 -10.20 -43.92
C VAL A 160 -2.24 -9.87 -45.13
N GLN A 161 -1.03 -10.43 -45.17
CA GLN A 161 -0.19 -10.47 -46.36
C GLN A 161 0.26 -11.91 -46.57
#